data_AF-A0AAE0BPY2-F1
#
_entry.id   AF-A0AAE0BPY2-F1
#
_cell.length_a   1.000
_cell.length_b   1.000
_cell.length_c   1.000
_cell.angle_alpha   90.00
_cell.angle_beta   90.00
_cell.angle_gamma   90.00
#
_symmetry.space_group_name_H-M   'P 1'
#
loop_
_entity.id
_entity.type
_entity.pdbx_description
1 polymer ?
#
loop_
_entity_poly.entity_id
_entity_poly.type
_entity_poly.pdbx_seq_one_letter_code
_entity_poly.pdbx_strand_id
1 'polypeptide(L)'
;MNTTPLPSVNSEDPVDELDAVRSLTAEQVDSIASAFGQVLPGLLKKAIDTLKEPSYIDVDSLNDKFLVSQSKQSNNTFAYSDLATFFGGLVKVLGAPSVVPSLEENMRREHVESPDSMEAFTTSNYRITTTPQQEWEFVVSPQLGRKYPYETVQTPHARQAALLDDYLKKMKAINEKLAAAEHVPLRREEIIALRLYTGPMFTTYNSLLRKVLNGEVYTGNRYVNTIIAINSGILKLSKIQKAVKVFRGLSGRVLPEEFWQPNAHGVMGGVEMAFMSATTSEQVALNYAKSSEEGKPAFLFEIQMGMVDRGADLSPFSQYPYEKEIVFAPLTGMEVVGTPRTKDECTPGSLVSAQASPAPCQRPTTPVPSLAASISYQTFLPAAPMRSGMLRLHVAFLYRVQSCKTSCSLPTPNLKMASFCFSAWWF
;
A
#
# COMPACT_ATOMS: atom_id res chain seq x y z
N MET A 1 -54.22 -36.79 16.70
CA MET A 1 -54.96 -37.27 15.52
C MET A 1 -53.95 -37.59 14.44
N ASN A 2 -54.05 -38.76 13.81
CA ASN A 2 -53.09 -39.32 12.84
C ASN A 2 -52.64 -38.31 11.78
N THR A 3 -51.34 -38.03 11.69
CA THR A 3 -50.73 -37.41 10.52
C THR A 3 -50.05 -38.52 9.71
N THR A 4 -50.71 -38.93 8.64
CA THR A 4 -50.15 -39.81 7.60
C THR A 4 -48.87 -39.16 7.03
N PRO A 5 -47.78 -39.90 6.76
CA PRO A 5 -46.60 -39.31 6.12
C PRO A 5 -46.94 -38.92 4.68
N LEU A 6 -46.45 -37.77 4.22
CA LEU A 6 -46.47 -37.40 2.81
C LEU A 6 -45.60 -38.41 2.00
N PRO A 7 -46.04 -38.85 0.81
CA PRO A 7 -45.30 -39.81 0.01
C PRO A 7 -44.00 -39.18 -0.53
N SER A 8 -42.92 -39.95 -0.52
CA SER A 8 -41.66 -39.59 -1.16
C SER A 8 -41.82 -39.66 -2.68
N VAL A 9 -41.78 -38.51 -3.36
CA VAL A 9 -41.77 -38.44 -4.83
C VAL A 9 -40.31 -38.43 -5.30
N ASN A 10 -39.87 -39.56 -5.84
CA ASN A 10 -38.72 -39.65 -6.74
C ASN A 10 -39.30 -39.81 -8.16
N SER A 11 -39.40 -38.74 -8.93
CA SER A 11 -39.67 -38.81 -10.38
C SER A 11 -38.90 -37.71 -11.12
N GLU A 12 -38.06 -38.12 -12.08
CA GLU A 12 -37.27 -37.25 -12.96
C GLU A 12 -38.09 -36.72 -14.15
N ASP A 13 -39.36 -36.33 -13.94
CA ASP A 13 -40.22 -35.79 -15.00
C ASP A 13 -40.88 -34.45 -14.57
N PRO A 14 -40.61 -33.32 -15.26
CA PRO A 14 -41.14 -32.00 -14.89
C PRO A 14 -42.65 -31.81 -15.15
N VAL A 15 -43.35 -32.88 -15.54
CA VAL A 15 -44.79 -32.87 -15.83
C VAL A 15 -45.64 -33.15 -14.57
N ASP A 16 -45.06 -33.76 -13.53
CA ASP A 16 -45.77 -34.26 -12.34
C ASP A 16 -46.07 -33.15 -11.30
N GLU A 17 -45.15 -32.19 -11.13
CA GLU A 17 -45.32 -31.11 -10.14
C GLU A 17 -46.44 -30.11 -10.51
N LEU A 18 -46.63 -29.85 -11.81
CA LEU A 18 -47.63 -28.88 -12.27
C LEU A 18 -49.06 -29.44 -12.16
N ASP A 19 -49.24 -30.75 -12.39
CA ASP A 19 -50.52 -31.43 -12.24
C ASP A 19 -50.87 -31.67 -10.76
N ALA A 20 -49.87 -31.85 -9.89
CA ALA A 20 -50.04 -31.81 -8.44
C ALA A 20 -50.53 -30.43 -7.95
N VAL A 21 -50.03 -29.33 -8.52
CA VAL A 21 -50.51 -27.97 -8.19
C VAL A 21 -51.93 -27.71 -8.74
N ARG A 22 -52.24 -28.21 -9.95
CA ARG A 22 -53.57 -28.05 -10.57
C ARG A 22 -54.69 -28.80 -9.85
N SER A 23 -54.36 -29.84 -9.09
CA SER A 23 -55.33 -30.65 -8.34
C SER A 23 -55.58 -30.15 -6.91
N LEU A 24 -54.92 -29.07 -6.49
CA LEU A 24 -55.14 -28.47 -5.17
C LEU A 24 -56.49 -27.75 -5.09
N THR A 25 -57.24 -28.05 -4.03
CA THR A 25 -58.47 -27.35 -3.66
C THR A 25 -58.15 -26.05 -2.90
N ALA A 26 -59.10 -25.10 -2.88
CA ALA A 26 -58.93 -23.84 -2.16
C ALA A 26 -58.58 -24.04 -0.67
N GLU A 27 -59.21 -25.00 0.01
CA GLU A 27 -58.92 -25.33 1.41
C GLU A 27 -57.50 -25.89 1.60
N GLN A 28 -57.00 -26.66 0.63
CA GLN A 28 -55.62 -27.15 0.68
C GLN A 28 -54.62 -26.03 0.43
N VAL A 29 -54.92 -25.08 -0.46
CA VAL A 29 -54.09 -23.88 -0.67
C VAL A 29 -54.05 -23.02 0.59
N ASP A 30 -55.20 -22.79 1.24
CA ASP A 30 -55.27 -22.03 2.49
C ASP A 30 -54.52 -22.72 3.64
N SER A 31 -54.61 -24.05 3.71
CA SER A 31 -53.86 -24.85 4.68
C SER A 31 -52.34 -24.78 4.44
N ILE A 32 -51.90 -24.89 3.19
CA ILE A 32 -50.49 -24.75 2.80
C ILE A 32 -49.99 -23.33 3.08
N ALA A 33 -50.78 -22.31 2.75
CA ALA A 33 -50.44 -20.91 3.01
C ALA A 33 -50.35 -20.62 4.52
N SER A 34 -51.25 -21.18 5.32
CA SER A 34 -51.21 -21.08 6.78
C SER A 34 -49.99 -21.81 7.36
N ALA A 35 -49.70 -23.03 6.91
CA ALA A 35 -48.53 -23.79 7.33
C ALA A 35 -47.23 -23.06 6.97
N PHE A 36 -47.14 -22.52 5.75
CA PHE A 36 -46.00 -21.71 5.32
C PHE A 36 -45.89 -20.42 6.14
N GLY A 37 -47.02 -19.76 6.43
CA GLY A 37 -47.10 -18.58 7.28
C GLY A 37 -46.64 -18.83 8.73
N GLN A 38 -46.79 -20.04 9.25
CA GLN A 38 -46.27 -20.42 10.57
C GLN A 38 -44.76 -20.71 10.56
N VAL A 39 -44.23 -21.22 9.45
CA VAL A 39 -42.80 -21.57 9.30
C VAL A 39 -41.95 -20.36 8.88
N LEU A 40 -42.52 -19.43 8.11
CA LEU A 40 -41.84 -18.28 7.54
C LEU A 40 -41.16 -17.36 8.59
N PRO A 41 -41.77 -17.03 9.75
CA PRO A 41 -41.09 -16.27 10.79
C PRO A 41 -39.85 -16.97 11.35
N GLY A 42 -39.89 -18.30 11.46
CA GLY A 42 -38.75 -19.11 11.91
C GLY A 42 -37.61 -19.14 10.90
N LEU A 43 -37.94 -19.29 9.61
CA LEU A 43 -36.96 -19.22 8.52
C LEU A 43 -36.35 -17.81 8.39
N LEU A 44 -37.17 -16.76 8.48
CA LEU A 44 -36.70 -15.37 8.49
C LEU A 44 -35.81 -15.09 9.68
N LYS A 45 -36.18 -15.56 10.88
CA LYS A 45 -35.35 -15.40 12.07
C LYS A 45 -34.02 -16.12 11.93
N LYS A 46 -34.03 -17.37 11.43
CA LYS A 46 -32.79 -18.13 11.16
C LYS A 46 -31.92 -17.43 10.12
N ALA A 47 -32.49 -16.94 9.02
CA ALA A 47 -31.77 -16.17 8.01
C ALA A 47 -31.22 -14.85 8.56
N ILE A 48 -31.98 -14.13 9.38
CA ILE A 48 -31.54 -12.91 10.07
C ILE A 48 -30.41 -13.22 11.05
N ASP A 49 -30.50 -14.32 11.80
CA ASP A 49 -29.46 -14.73 12.75
C ASP A 49 -28.18 -15.14 12.02
N THR A 50 -28.29 -15.87 10.89
CA THR A 50 -27.16 -16.17 9.98
C THR A 50 -26.55 -14.91 9.37
N LEU A 51 -27.36 -13.90 9.03
CA LEU A 51 -26.87 -12.61 8.51
C LEU A 51 -26.28 -11.69 9.61
N LYS A 52 -26.67 -11.91 10.86
CA LYS A 52 -26.14 -11.19 12.03
C LYS A 52 -24.88 -11.82 12.59
N GLU A 53 -24.67 -13.12 12.36
CA GLU A 53 -23.36 -13.74 12.56
C GLU A 53 -22.42 -13.16 11.50
N PRO A 54 -21.43 -12.34 11.87
CA PRO A 54 -20.43 -11.95 10.90
C PRO A 54 -19.75 -13.23 10.41
N SER A 55 -19.76 -13.49 9.10
CA SER A 55 -18.89 -14.50 8.48
C SER A 55 -17.45 -13.99 8.57
N TYR A 56 -16.92 -13.95 9.78
CA TYR A 56 -15.54 -13.60 10.04
C TYR A 56 -14.72 -14.80 9.59
N ILE A 57 -14.27 -14.75 8.35
CA ILE A 57 -13.14 -15.57 7.99
C ILE A 57 -11.97 -14.97 8.76
N ASP A 58 -11.55 -15.66 9.82
CA ASP A 58 -10.37 -15.28 10.59
C ASP A 58 -9.17 -15.24 9.63
N VAL A 59 -8.73 -14.01 9.37
CA VAL A 59 -7.71 -13.72 8.37
C VAL A 59 -6.35 -14.24 8.82
N ASP A 60 -6.13 -14.32 10.13
CA ASP A 60 -4.94 -14.93 10.72
C ASP A 60 -4.93 -16.44 10.44
N SER A 61 -6.04 -17.13 10.73
CA SER A 61 -6.23 -18.54 10.35
C SER A 61 -6.11 -18.80 8.84
N LEU A 62 -6.51 -17.85 7.98
CA LEU A 62 -6.25 -17.95 6.53
C LEU A 62 -4.76 -17.87 6.21
N ASN A 63 -4.04 -16.92 6.81
CA ASN A 63 -2.59 -16.76 6.62
C ASN A 63 -1.86 -18.05 7.02
N ASP A 64 -2.24 -18.65 8.15
CA ASP A 64 -1.72 -19.94 8.63
C ASP A 64 -2.01 -21.11 7.66
N LYS A 65 -3.20 -21.18 7.07
CA LYS A 65 -3.53 -22.20 6.06
C LYS A 65 -2.60 -22.13 4.84
N PHE A 66 -2.21 -20.92 4.44
CA PHE A 66 -1.25 -20.73 3.34
C PHE A 66 0.21 -21.01 3.73
N LEU A 67 0.54 -20.95 5.03
CA LEU A 67 1.82 -21.41 5.56
C LEU A 67 1.93 -22.94 5.52
N VAL A 68 0.89 -23.64 5.98
CA VAL A 68 0.89 -25.12 6.09
C VAL A 68 0.80 -25.82 4.72
N SER A 69 0.02 -25.29 3.78
CA SER A 69 -0.22 -25.95 2.48
C SER A 69 0.99 -25.97 1.52
N GLN A 70 2.04 -25.18 1.77
CA GLN A 70 3.20 -25.03 0.88
C GLN A 70 4.53 -25.49 1.50
N SER A 71 4.48 -26.34 2.53
CA SER A 71 5.58 -26.69 3.45
C SER A 71 6.77 -27.49 2.89
N LYS A 72 7.29 -27.16 1.69
CA LYS A 72 8.59 -27.65 1.19
C LYS A 72 9.52 -26.57 0.61
N GLN A 73 9.17 -25.28 0.64
CA GLN A 73 10.09 -24.20 0.27
C GLN A 73 10.15 -23.11 1.35
N SER A 74 11.35 -22.88 1.87
CA SER A 74 11.68 -22.04 3.04
C SER A 74 11.58 -20.51 2.80
N ASN A 75 10.71 -20.01 1.91
CA ASN A 75 10.60 -18.56 1.65
C ASN A 75 9.20 -18.11 1.17
N ASN A 76 8.13 -18.56 1.85
CA ASN A 76 6.76 -18.21 1.48
C ASN A 76 6.22 -16.94 2.17
N THR A 77 7.06 -16.22 2.92
CA THR A 77 6.66 -15.05 3.71
C THR A 77 7.23 -13.76 3.09
N PHE A 78 6.48 -12.66 3.17
CA PHE A 78 7.02 -11.34 2.84
C PHE A 78 8.08 -10.91 3.85
N ALA A 79 9.20 -10.38 3.35
CA ALA A 79 10.27 -9.89 4.20
C ALA A 79 9.99 -8.44 4.63
N TYR A 80 9.82 -8.26 5.93
CA TYR A 80 9.77 -6.96 6.60
C TYR A 80 10.87 -6.91 7.66
N SER A 81 11.42 -5.72 7.87
CA SER A 81 12.46 -5.50 8.88
C SER A 81 11.88 -4.98 10.20
N ASP A 82 12.74 -4.87 11.20
CA ASP A 82 12.42 -4.47 12.56
C ASP A 82 12.63 -2.96 12.81
N LEU A 83 12.28 -2.53 14.02
CA LEU A 83 12.48 -1.14 14.46
C LEU A 83 13.96 -0.77 14.57
N ALA A 84 14.86 -1.71 14.84
CA ALA A 84 16.30 -1.43 14.92
C ALA A 84 16.84 -0.99 13.55
N THR A 85 16.39 -1.63 12.48
CA THR A 85 16.72 -1.27 11.10
C THR A 85 16.11 0.08 10.73
N PHE A 86 14.85 0.33 11.13
CA PHE A 86 14.20 1.63 10.96
C PHE A 86 15.00 2.78 11.58
N PHE A 87 15.37 2.67 12.86
CA PHE A 87 16.13 3.71 13.56
C PHE A 87 17.58 3.81 13.10
N GLY A 88 18.15 2.73 12.55
CA GLY A 88 19.47 2.75 11.94
C GLY A 88 19.55 3.70 10.75
N GLY A 89 18.47 3.84 10.00
CA GLY A 89 18.39 4.72 8.85
C GLY A 89 19.21 4.23 7.64
N LEU A 90 18.94 4.84 6.49
CA LEU A 90 19.47 4.39 5.20
C LEU A 90 21.01 4.53 5.11
N VAL A 91 21.56 5.60 5.68
CA VAL A 91 23.01 5.91 5.63
C VAL A 91 23.84 4.93 6.44
N LYS A 92 23.33 4.43 7.57
CA LYS A 92 24.06 3.44 8.38
C LYS A 92 24.35 2.17 7.59
N VAL A 93 23.46 1.84 6.66
CA VAL A 93 23.51 0.60 5.90
C VAL A 93 24.21 0.81 4.57
N LEU A 94 23.85 1.84 3.80
CA LEU A 94 24.45 2.10 2.48
C LEU A 94 25.79 2.84 2.54
N GLY A 95 26.07 3.55 3.63
CA GLY A 95 27.13 4.54 3.71
C GLY A 95 26.66 5.93 3.26
N ALA A 96 27.54 6.92 3.41
CA ALA A 96 27.29 8.27 2.93
C ALA A 96 27.51 8.35 1.41
N PRO A 97 26.71 9.16 0.68
CA PRO A 97 26.96 9.41 -0.74
C PRO A 97 28.31 10.11 -0.93
N SER A 98 29.00 9.82 -2.04
CA SER A 98 30.18 10.56 -2.45
C SER A 98 29.76 11.80 -3.22
N VAL A 99 30.27 12.96 -2.82
CA VAL A 99 29.97 14.24 -3.48
C VAL A 99 31.12 14.76 -4.34
N VAL A 100 32.22 14.03 -4.43
CA VAL A 100 33.39 14.38 -5.26
C VAL A 100 33.46 13.42 -6.46
N PRO A 101 33.55 13.90 -7.71
CA PRO A 101 33.61 15.31 -8.12
C PRO A 101 32.22 16.01 -8.12
N SER A 102 31.13 15.26 -8.24
CA SER A 102 29.77 15.73 -8.01
C SER A 102 28.83 14.53 -7.77
N LEU A 103 27.63 14.78 -7.24
CA LEU A 103 26.63 13.73 -7.06
C LEU A 103 26.18 13.14 -8.41
N GLU A 104 25.90 13.98 -9.41
CA GLU A 104 25.48 13.55 -10.76
C GLU A 104 26.54 12.65 -11.41
N GLU A 105 27.82 13.02 -11.31
CA GLU A 105 28.91 12.24 -11.88
C GLU A 105 29.08 10.89 -11.17
N ASN A 106 28.93 10.84 -9.85
CA ASN A 106 28.97 9.57 -9.13
C ASN A 106 27.77 8.68 -9.47
N MET A 107 26.57 9.25 -9.61
CA MET A 107 25.41 8.52 -10.13
C MET A 107 25.66 7.99 -11.55
N ARG A 108 26.32 8.76 -12.42
CA ARG A 108 26.71 8.30 -13.76
C ARG A 108 27.64 7.09 -13.69
N ARG A 109 28.68 7.15 -12.86
CA ARG A 109 29.64 6.04 -12.69
C ARG A 109 28.97 4.77 -12.17
N GLU A 110 28.01 4.91 -11.26
CA GLU A 110 27.17 3.79 -10.80
C GLU A 110 26.43 3.10 -11.96
N HIS A 111 26.06 3.81 -13.03
CA HIS A 111 25.27 3.22 -14.13
C HIS A 111 26.07 2.87 -15.38
N VAL A 112 27.21 3.54 -15.59
CA VAL A 112 27.95 3.50 -16.85
C VAL A 112 29.34 2.88 -16.71
N GLU A 113 29.93 2.91 -15.53
CA GLU A 113 31.32 2.45 -15.30
C GLU A 113 31.43 1.29 -14.30
N SER A 114 30.36 0.96 -13.60
CA SER A 114 30.34 -0.16 -12.66
C SER A 114 30.32 -1.50 -13.42
N PRO A 115 30.82 -2.60 -12.83
CA PRO A 115 30.90 -3.90 -13.51
C PRO A 115 29.57 -4.42 -14.08
N ASP A 116 28.44 -4.04 -13.47
CA ASP A 116 27.08 -4.43 -13.88
C ASP A 116 26.43 -3.45 -14.88
N SER A 117 27.14 -2.41 -15.33
CA SER A 117 26.58 -1.35 -16.22
C SER A 117 26.01 -1.91 -17.54
N MET A 118 26.56 -3.03 -18.00
CA MET A 118 26.16 -3.73 -19.23
C MET A 118 25.46 -5.06 -18.96
N GLU A 119 25.24 -5.42 -17.69
CA GLU A 119 24.50 -6.62 -17.33
C GLU A 119 23.02 -6.42 -17.61
N ALA A 120 22.45 -7.31 -18.43
CA ALA A 120 21.06 -7.24 -18.80
C ALA A 120 20.16 -7.76 -17.67
N PHE A 121 19.09 -7.05 -17.38
CA PHE A 121 18.05 -7.47 -16.44
C PHE A 121 16.67 -7.23 -17.03
N THR A 122 15.68 -7.99 -16.55
CA THR A 122 14.29 -7.91 -17.04
C THR A 122 13.33 -7.53 -15.91
N THR A 123 12.52 -6.51 -16.14
CA THR A 123 11.47 -6.10 -15.19
C THR A 123 10.33 -7.12 -15.14
N SER A 124 9.74 -7.32 -13.97
CA SER A 124 8.63 -8.26 -13.81
C SER A 124 7.31 -7.72 -14.37
N ASN A 125 7.02 -6.45 -14.14
CA ASN A 125 5.78 -5.78 -14.52
C ASN A 125 5.71 -5.43 -16.01
N TYR A 126 6.77 -4.84 -16.56
CA TYR A 126 6.79 -4.36 -17.95
C TYR A 126 7.46 -5.33 -18.93
N ARG A 127 8.16 -6.35 -18.41
CA ARG A 127 8.96 -7.29 -19.22
C ARG A 127 9.91 -6.59 -20.19
N ILE A 128 10.43 -5.44 -19.76
CA ILE A 128 11.51 -4.71 -20.44
C ILE A 128 12.82 -5.37 -20.05
N THR A 129 13.61 -5.78 -21.05
CA THR A 129 15.01 -6.20 -20.87
C THR A 129 15.94 -5.05 -21.25
N THR A 130 16.78 -4.61 -20.32
CA THR A 130 17.68 -3.46 -20.50
C THR A 130 18.94 -3.60 -19.64
N THR A 131 19.82 -2.60 -19.67
CA THR A 131 21.02 -2.49 -18.83
C THR A 131 21.03 -1.16 -18.07
N PRO A 132 21.74 -1.05 -16.94
CA PRO A 132 21.89 0.23 -16.23
C PRO A 132 22.41 1.37 -17.11
N GLN A 133 23.36 1.09 -18.02
CA GLN A 133 23.89 2.08 -18.94
C GLN A 133 22.84 2.60 -19.92
N GLN A 134 21.99 1.73 -20.46
CA GLN A 134 20.91 2.13 -21.37
C GLN A 134 19.87 2.99 -20.67
N GLU A 135 19.52 2.64 -19.43
CA GLU A 135 18.55 3.40 -18.64
C GLU A 135 19.10 4.78 -18.23
N TRP A 136 20.40 4.89 -17.94
CA TRP A 136 21.06 6.18 -17.76
C TRP A 136 20.96 7.05 -19.02
N GLU A 137 21.29 6.50 -20.19
CA GLU A 137 21.19 7.22 -21.46
C GLU A 137 19.75 7.68 -21.72
N PHE A 138 18.76 6.80 -21.52
CA PHE A 138 17.34 7.09 -21.70
C PHE A 138 16.85 8.26 -20.83
N VAL A 139 17.35 8.37 -19.60
CA VAL A 139 16.94 9.40 -18.65
C VAL A 139 17.72 10.71 -18.83
N VAL A 140 19.02 10.65 -19.07
CA VAL A 140 19.89 11.84 -19.00
C VAL A 140 20.11 12.48 -20.36
N SER A 141 20.32 11.67 -21.39
CA SER A 141 20.69 12.13 -22.74
C SER A 141 20.10 11.23 -23.82
N PRO A 142 18.75 11.11 -23.90
CA PRO A 142 18.14 10.19 -24.85
C PRO A 142 18.36 10.66 -26.29
N GLN A 143 18.65 9.71 -27.18
CA GLN A 143 18.69 9.91 -28.62
C GLN A 143 17.26 9.85 -29.16
N LEU A 144 16.66 11.01 -29.44
CA LEU A 144 15.30 11.07 -29.99
C LEU A 144 15.24 10.32 -31.33
N GLY A 145 14.24 9.45 -31.49
CA GLY A 145 14.11 8.57 -32.66
C GLY A 145 14.86 7.24 -32.56
N ARG A 146 15.77 7.06 -31.60
CA ARG A 146 16.34 5.75 -31.28
C ARG A 146 15.27 4.86 -30.66
N LYS A 147 15.23 3.59 -31.08
CA LYS A 147 14.40 2.57 -30.43
C LYS A 147 15.08 2.09 -29.16
N TYR A 148 14.63 2.59 -28.01
CA TYR A 148 15.04 2.08 -26.69
C TYR A 148 14.31 0.78 -26.35
N PRO A 149 14.77 0.02 -25.34
CA PRO A 149 14.02 -1.10 -24.80
C PRO A 149 12.60 -0.67 -24.42
N TYR A 150 11.62 -1.51 -24.75
CA TYR A 150 10.20 -1.19 -24.66
C TYR A 150 9.46 -2.35 -23.99
N GLU A 151 8.26 -2.06 -23.54
CA GLU A 151 7.38 -3.01 -22.87
C GLU A 151 7.00 -4.13 -23.85
N THR A 152 7.20 -5.38 -23.44
CA THR A 152 6.76 -6.54 -24.26
C THR A 152 5.38 -7.04 -23.85
N VAL A 153 4.81 -6.47 -22.79
CA VAL A 153 3.41 -6.64 -22.38
C VAL A 153 2.57 -5.51 -22.94
N GLN A 154 1.29 -5.78 -23.17
CA GLN A 154 0.35 -4.75 -23.61
C GLN A 154 0.14 -3.74 -22.48
N THR A 155 0.74 -2.55 -22.64
CA THR A 155 0.50 -1.39 -21.79
C THR A 155 -0.33 -0.36 -22.56
N PRO A 156 -1.35 0.26 -21.96
CA PRO A 156 -2.09 1.36 -22.59
C PRO A 156 -1.19 2.56 -22.87
N HIS A 157 -0.08 2.71 -22.14
CA HIS A 157 0.86 3.82 -22.27
C HIS A 157 2.30 3.32 -22.15
N ALA A 158 2.97 3.15 -23.29
CA ALA A 158 4.39 2.83 -23.36
C ALA A 158 5.24 4.04 -22.93
N ARG A 159 6.39 3.77 -22.29
CA ARG A 159 7.35 4.81 -21.95
C ARG A 159 7.88 5.50 -23.20
N GLN A 160 8.11 6.80 -23.10
CA GLN A 160 8.62 7.60 -24.21
C GLN A 160 9.94 8.26 -23.85
N ALA A 161 10.90 8.18 -24.77
CA ALA A 161 12.14 8.93 -24.66
C ALA A 161 11.82 10.43 -24.69
N ALA A 162 12.28 11.16 -23.68
CA ALA A 162 12.00 12.58 -23.52
C ALA A 162 13.21 13.29 -22.90
N LEU A 163 13.51 14.48 -23.42
CA LEU A 163 14.67 15.27 -23.02
C LEU A 163 14.60 15.65 -21.54
N LEU A 164 15.73 15.56 -20.84
CA LEU A 164 15.81 15.90 -19.42
C LEU A 164 15.36 17.34 -19.15
N ASP A 165 15.64 18.28 -20.07
CA ASP A 165 15.24 19.69 -19.95
C ASP A 165 13.74 19.90 -19.78
N ASP A 166 12.90 19.03 -20.35
CA ASP A 166 11.45 19.13 -20.19
C ASP A 166 11.02 18.78 -18.76
N TYR A 167 11.73 17.85 -18.11
CA TYR A 167 11.52 17.53 -16.70
C TYR A 167 12.11 18.61 -15.79
N LEU A 168 13.21 19.26 -16.17
CA LEU A 168 13.75 20.39 -15.42
C LEU A 168 12.82 21.62 -15.47
N LYS A 169 12.08 21.83 -16.57
CA LYS A 169 11.00 22.84 -16.60
C LYS A 169 9.88 22.50 -15.61
N LYS A 170 9.43 21.24 -15.56
CA LYS A 170 8.45 20.77 -14.55
C LYS A 170 8.97 20.93 -13.12
N MET A 171 10.27 20.67 -12.90
CA MET A 171 10.93 20.87 -11.61
C MET A 171 10.83 22.31 -11.12
N LYS A 172 10.98 23.31 -12.02
CA LYS A 172 10.83 24.73 -11.62
C LYS A 172 9.46 25.03 -11.01
N ALA A 173 8.38 24.59 -11.66
CA ALA A 173 7.02 24.78 -11.15
C ALA A 173 6.77 24.04 -9.82
N ILE A 174 7.40 22.89 -9.61
CA ILE A 174 7.32 22.18 -8.33
C ILE A 174 8.15 22.88 -7.25
N ASN A 175 9.31 23.44 -7.60
CA ASN A 175 10.16 24.19 -6.68
C ASN A 175 9.47 25.48 -6.20
N GLU A 176 8.64 26.12 -7.02
CA GLU A 176 7.78 27.23 -6.58
C GLU A 176 6.80 26.80 -5.49
N LYS A 177 6.19 25.60 -5.61
CA LYS A 177 5.30 25.04 -4.59
C LYS A 177 6.06 24.67 -3.31
N LEU A 178 7.25 24.09 -3.44
CA LEU A 178 8.12 23.78 -2.30
C LEU A 178 8.54 25.06 -1.57
N ALA A 179 8.93 26.10 -2.31
CA ALA A 179 9.30 27.39 -1.73
C ALA A 179 8.12 28.05 -1.01
N ALA A 180 6.92 28.02 -1.59
CA ALA A 180 5.70 28.52 -0.96
C ALA A 180 5.34 27.76 0.33
N ALA A 181 5.80 26.52 0.47
CA ALA A 181 5.67 25.70 1.67
C ALA A 181 6.92 25.74 2.58
N GLU A 182 7.85 26.68 2.36
CA GLU A 182 9.09 26.85 3.14
C GLU A 182 9.98 25.59 3.16
N HIS A 183 10.04 24.89 2.02
CA HIS A 183 10.83 23.68 1.86
C HIS A 183 11.94 23.85 0.82
N VAL A 184 13.01 23.07 1.02
CA VAL A 184 14.17 23.08 0.13
C VAL A 184 13.78 22.61 -1.29
N PRO A 185 14.32 23.25 -2.34
CA PRO A 185 13.98 22.90 -3.71
C PRO A 185 14.56 21.53 -4.10
N LEU A 186 13.92 20.90 -5.09
CA LEU A 186 14.47 19.77 -5.83
C LEU A 186 15.71 20.20 -6.62
N ARG A 187 16.65 19.27 -6.75
CA ARG A 187 17.87 19.38 -7.54
C ARG A 187 17.79 18.51 -8.77
N ARG A 188 18.63 18.80 -9.76
CA ARG A 188 18.72 18.07 -11.03
C ARG A 188 18.97 16.58 -10.81
N GLU A 189 19.86 16.23 -9.89
CA GLU A 189 20.21 14.85 -9.55
C GLU A 189 19.00 14.06 -9.04
N GLU A 190 18.14 14.72 -8.27
CA GLU A 190 16.91 14.10 -7.75
C GLU A 190 15.93 13.83 -8.87
N ILE A 191 15.83 14.70 -9.89
CA ILE A 191 15.00 14.46 -11.06
C ILE A 191 15.52 13.27 -11.87
N ILE A 192 16.83 13.19 -12.10
CA ILE A 192 17.46 12.04 -12.77
C ILE A 192 17.15 10.75 -11.99
N ALA A 193 17.35 10.77 -10.68
CA ALA A 193 17.16 9.61 -9.83
C ALA A 193 15.69 9.14 -9.80
N LEU A 194 14.73 10.06 -9.65
CA LEU A 194 13.29 9.74 -9.68
C LEU A 194 12.86 9.17 -11.05
N ARG A 195 13.41 9.70 -12.15
CA ARG A 195 13.18 9.15 -13.50
C ARG A 195 13.75 7.76 -13.68
N LEU A 196 14.92 7.47 -13.12
CA LEU A 196 15.48 6.12 -13.11
C LEU A 196 14.61 5.17 -12.29
N TYR A 197 14.19 5.60 -11.09
CA TYR A 197 13.35 4.82 -10.19
C TYR A 197 11.98 4.47 -10.77
N THR A 198 11.34 5.38 -11.51
CA THR A 198 10.04 5.10 -12.12
C THR A 198 10.13 4.28 -13.42
N GLY A 199 11.36 4.02 -13.88
CA GLY A 199 11.66 3.09 -14.96
C GLY A 199 12.17 1.74 -14.48
N PRO A 200 12.73 0.91 -15.36
CA PRO A 200 13.24 -0.43 -15.04
C PRO A 200 14.17 -0.55 -13.83
N MET A 201 15.00 0.47 -13.56
CA MET A 201 16.01 0.41 -12.49
C MET A 201 15.42 0.25 -11.07
N PHE A 202 14.12 0.51 -10.87
CA PHE A 202 13.42 0.22 -9.61
C PHE A 202 13.66 -1.21 -9.11
N THR A 203 13.73 -2.18 -10.05
CA THR A 203 13.92 -3.60 -9.73
C THR A 203 15.26 -3.82 -9.05
N THR A 204 16.31 -3.20 -9.57
CA THR A 204 17.67 -3.28 -9.04
C THR A 204 17.78 -2.59 -7.69
N TYR A 205 17.31 -1.35 -7.57
CA TYR A 205 17.40 -0.59 -6.31
C TYR A 205 16.61 -1.24 -5.18
N ASN A 206 15.37 -1.66 -5.44
CA ASN A 206 14.52 -2.28 -4.42
C ASN A 206 15.03 -3.66 -4.01
N SER A 207 15.54 -4.46 -4.97
CA SER A 207 16.14 -5.76 -4.65
C SER A 207 17.40 -5.61 -3.82
N LEU A 208 18.27 -4.67 -4.19
CA LEU A 208 19.47 -4.34 -3.42
C LEU A 208 19.13 -3.95 -1.98
N LEU A 209 18.20 -3.00 -1.81
CA LEU A 209 17.80 -2.51 -0.50
C LEU A 209 17.30 -3.66 0.39
N ARG A 210 16.40 -4.50 -0.14
CA ARG A 210 15.87 -5.66 0.61
C ARG A 210 16.96 -6.66 0.99
N LYS A 211 17.93 -6.95 0.11
CA LYS A 211 19.04 -7.85 0.43
C LYS A 211 19.92 -7.28 1.55
N VAL A 212 20.43 -6.07 1.35
CA VAL A 212 21.40 -5.46 2.26
C VAL A 212 20.78 -5.14 3.62
N LEU A 213 19.54 -4.63 3.65
CA LEU A 213 18.85 -4.32 4.90
C LEU A 213 18.37 -5.57 5.64
N ASN A 214 18.27 -6.71 4.95
CA ASN A 214 18.06 -8.01 5.57
C ASN A 214 19.38 -8.68 6.03
N GLY A 215 20.50 -7.95 6.00
CA GLY A 215 21.80 -8.42 6.47
C GLY A 215 22.53 -9.34 5.48
N GLU A 216 22.06 -9.45 4.23
CA GLU A 216 22.74 -10.26 3.22
C GLU A 216 24.06 -9.60 2.79
N VAL A 217 25.10 -10.41 2.65
CA VAL A 217 26.37 -9.96 2.07
C VAL A 217 26.16 -9.66 0.59
N TYR A 218 26.33 -8.39 0.21
CA TYR A 218 26.17 -7.92 -1.16
C TYR A 218 27.46 -7.31 -1.68
N THR A 219 28.04 -7.91 -2.71
CA THR A 219 29.33 -7.52 -3.31
C THR A 219 29.19 -6.77 -4.63
N GLY A 220 27.96 -6.63 -5.13
CA GLY A 220 27.67 -5.90 -6.36
C GLY A 220 27.68 -4.39 -6.16
N ASN A 221 27.29 -3.68 -7.22
CA ASN A 221 27.12 -2.24 -7.21
C ASN A 221 25.98 -1.81 -6.27
N ARG A 222 26.28 -0.90 -5.33
CA ARG A 222 25.34 -0.49 -4.28
C ARG A 222 24.52 0.74 -4.62
N TYR A 223 24.75 1.37 -5.78
CA TYR A 223 23.97 2.52 -6.27
C TYR A 223 23.71 3.59 -5.18
N VAL A 224 24.69 3.83 -4.30
CA VAL A 224 24.52 4.59 -3.05
C VAL A 224 24.07 6.01 -3.34
N ASN A 225 24.73 6.69 -4.27
CA ASN A 225 24.44 8.07 -4.64
C ASN A 225 23.04 8.18 -5.25
N THR A 226 22.70 7.24 -6.13
CA THR A 226 21.40 7.23 -6.80
C THR A 226 20.27 6.95 -5.81
N ILE A 227 20.40 5.96 -4.94
CA ILE A 227 19.37 5.64 -3.93
C ILE A 227 19.18 6.79 -2.94
N ILE A 228 20.27 7.45 -2.51
CA ILE A 228 20.17 8.63 -1.64
C ILE A 228 19.49 9.80 -2.37
N ALA A 229 19.77 10.00 -3.66
CA ALA A 229 19.09 11.01 -4.48
C ALA A 229 17.59 10.72 -4.66
N ILE A 230 17.19 9.45 -4.90
CA ILE A 230 15.77 9.04 -4.96
C ILE A 230 15.10 9.37 -3.62
N ASN A 231 15.69 8.95 -2.51
CA ASN A 231 15.15 9.17 -1.17
C ASN A 231 14.99 10.67 -0.88
N SER A 232 16.00 11.48 -1.20
CA SER A 232 15.94 12.94 -1.04
C SER A 232 14.81 13.56 -1.87
N GLY A 233 14.65 13.15 -3.12
CA GLY A 233 13.56 13.60 -4.00
C GLY A 233 12.17 13.27 -3.45
N ILE A 234 11.96 12.04 -3.00
CA ILE A 234 10.70 11.59 -2.38
C ILE A 234 10.40 12.41 -1.11
N LEU A 235 11.39 12.58 -0.23
CA LEU A 235 11.20 13.31 1.03
C LEU A 235 10.86 14.79 0.83
N LYS A 236 11.32 15.41 -0.26
CA LYS A 236 10.94 16.79 -0.62
C LYS A 236 9.54 16.83 -1.21
N LEU A 237 9.24 15.96 -2.17
CA LEU A 237 7.93 15.89 -2.82
C LEU A 237 6.80 15.55 -1.83
N SER A 238 7.06 14.70 -0.84
CA SER A 238 6.08 14.36 0.18
C SER A 238 5.62 15.55 1.01
N LYS A 239 6.42 16.62 1.11
CA LYS A 239 6.05 17.82 1.85
C LYS A 239 4.90 18.60 1.24
N ILE A 240 4.75 18.53 -0.08
CA ILE A 240 3.66 19.17 -0.83
C ILE A 240 2.55 18.19 -1.23
N GLN A 241 2.73 16.89 -0.97
CA GLN A 241 1.71 15.87 -1.20
C GLN A 241 0.50 16.10 -0.29
N LYS A 242 -0.73 15.99 -0.80
CA LYS A 242 -1.90 15.97 0.08
C LYS A 242 -2.00 14.61 0.76
N ALA A 243 -2.20 14.60 2.08
CA ALA A 243 -2.49 13.38 2.81
C ALA A 243 -3.81 12.79 2.31
N VAL A 244 -3.72 11.60 1.72
CA VAL A 244 -4.86 10.85 1.18
C VAL A 244 -4.68 9.38 1.54
N LYS A 245 -5.77 8.63 1.49
CA LYS A 245 -5.74 7.18 1.52
C LYS A 245 -5.14 6.66 0.20
N VAL A 246 -4.26 5.68 0.30
CA VAL A 246 -3.66 4.97 -0.84
C VAL A 246 -3.75 3.47 -0.63
N PHE A 247 -3.59 2.73 -1.71
CA PHE A 247 -3.77 1.29 -1.75
C PHE A 247 -2.53 0.61 -2.32
N ARG A 248 -2.22 -0.57 -1.80
CA ARG A 248 -1.12 -1.42 -2.28
C ARG A 248 -1.56 -2.87 -2.32
N GLY A 249 -1.41 -3.52 -3.46
CA GLY A 249 -1.66 -4.95 -3.61
C GLY A 249 -0.40 -5.78 -3.44
N LEU A 250 -0.50 -6.89 -2.74
CA LEU A 250 0.55 -7.90 -2.57
C LEU A 250 -0.02 -9.27 -2.89
N SER A 251 0.79 -10.16 -3.47
CA SER A 251 0.33 -11.48 -3.90
C SER A 251 1.44 -12.53 -3.83
N GLY A 252 1.06 -13.79 -3.69
CA GLY A 252 1.96 -14.94 -3.85
C GLY A 252 2.74 -15.36 -2.59
N ARG A 253 2.66 -14.60 -1.49
CA ARG A 253 3.30 -14.89 -0.20
C ARG A 253 2.39 -14.48 0.95
N VAL A 254 2.61 -15.04 2.13
CA VAL A 254 1.91 -14.69 3.37
C VAL A 254 2.58 -13.50 4.08
N LEU A 255 1.82 -12.82 4.94
CA LEU A 255 2.40 -11.82 5.85
C LEU A 255 3.09 -12.50 7.03
N PRO A 256 4.17 -11.91 7.58
CA PRO A 256 4.86 -12.48 8.71
C PRO A 256 4.06 -12.26 10.02
N GLU A 257 4.41 -12.99 11.07
CA GLU A 257 3.69 -13.06 12.35
C GLU A 257 3.49 -11.69 13.00
N GLU A 258 4.42 -10.75 12.79
CA GLU A 258 4.38 -9.41 13.34
C GLU A 258 3.17 -8.59 12.84
N PHE A 259 2.54 -8.97 11.73
CA PHE A 259 1.31 -8.35 11.23
C PHE A 259 0.04 -8.86 11.91
N TRP A 260 0.15 -9.94 12.68
CA TRP A 260 -0.96 -10.62 13.35
C TRP A 260 -0.85 -10.58 14.88
N GLN A 261 0.38 -10.50 15.39
CA GLN A 261 0.65 -10.45 16.83
C GLN A 261 1.25 -9.11 17.26
N PRO A 262 0.69 -8.46 18.28
CA PRO A 262 1.26 -7.24 18.81
C PRO A 262 2.61 -7.50 19.47
N ASN A 263 3.59 -6.64 19.19
CA ASN A 263 4.87 -6.65 19.88
C ASN A 263 4.74 -6.19 21.36
N ALA A 264 5.87 -6.10 22.07
CA ALA A 264 5.92 -5.66 23.48
C ALA A 264 5.32 -4.26 23.75
N HIS A 265 5.09 -3.45 22.70
CA HIS A 265 4.47 -2.13 22.77
C HIS A 265 3.00 -2.13 22.32
N GLY A 266 2.41 -3.30 22.04
CA GLY A 266 1.03 -3.39 21.58
C GLY A 266 0.82 -3.01 20.12
N VAL A 267 1.87 -3.10 19.29
CA VAL A 267 1.86 -2.67 17.88
C VAL A 267 2.07 -3.89 16.97
N MET A 268 1.24 -4.01 15.94
CA MET A 268 1.38 -4.98 14.86
C MET A 268 1.90 -4.29 13.60
N GLY A 269 2.79 -4.93 12.85
CA GLY A 269 3.27 -4.47 11.55
C GLY A 269 4.77 -4.69 11.37
N GLY A 270 5.37 -3.94 10.45
CA GLY A 270 6.77 -4.13 10.07
C GLY A 270 7.31 -3.01 9.20
N VAL A 271 8.60 -3.06 8.89
CA VAL A 271 9.31 -2.00 8.15
C VAL A 271 9.61 -2.45 6.73
N GLU A 272 9.03 -1.81 5.72
CA GLU A 272 9.40 -2.04 4.32
C GLU A 272 10.79 -1.42 4.08
N MET A 273 11.73 -2.28 3.68
CA MET A 273 13.14 -1.94 3.52
C MET A 273 13.40 -1.11 2.26
N ALA A 274 12.62 -1.32 1.21
CA ALA A 274 12.79 -0.64 -0.08
C ALA A 274 11.80 0.52 -0.27
N PHE A 275 11.89 1.19 -1.42
CA PHE A 275 10.88 2.17 -1.79
C PHE A 275 9.52 1.48 -1.97
N MET A 276 8.48 2.08 -1.41
CA MET A 276 7.17 1.47 -1.31
C MET A 276 6.17 2.18 -2.21
N SER A 277 5.94 1.61 -3.40
CA SER A 277 4.92 2.10 -4.33
C SER A 277 3.50 1.75 -3.86
N ALA A 278 2.60 2.70 -4.02
CA ALA A 278 1.17 2.64 -3.76
C ALA A 278 0.41 3.49 -4.79
N THR A 279 -0.92 3.36 -4.83
CA THR A 279 -1.77 4.08 -5.77
C THR A 279 -3.00 4.65 -5.07
N THR A 280 -3.54 5.75 -5.57
CA THR A 280 -4.85 6.25 -5.10
C THR A 280 -6.03 5.45 -5.66
N SER A 281 -5.78 4.55 -6.62
CA SER A 281 -6.80 3.69 -7.24
C SER A 281 -6.80 2.30 -6.62
N GLU A 282 -7.83 2.00 -5.83
CA GLU A 282 -8.02 0.68 -5.24
C GLU A 282 -8.07 -0.43 -6.31
N GLN A 283 -8.69 -0.17 -7.46
CA GLN A 283 -8.80 -1.15 -8.55
C GLN A 283 -7.42 -1.50 -9.14
N VAL A 284 -6.51 -0.52 -9.24
CA VAL A 284 -5.14 -0.77 -9.70
C VAL A 284 -4.42 -1.65 -8.69
N ALA A 285 -4.54 -1.36 -7.39
CA ALA A 285 -3.95 -2.19 -6.33
C ALA A 285 -4.51 -3.63 -6.33
N LEU A 286 -5.81 -3.80 -6.58
CA LEU A 286 -6.44 -5.12 -6.71
C LEU A 286 -5.84 -5.94 -7.86
N ASN A 287 -5.51 -5.31 -8.99
CA ASN A 287 -4.89 -6.01 -10.11
C ASN A 287 -3.52 -6.58 -9.72
N TYR A 288 -2.76 -5.87 -8.87
CA TYR A 288 -1.51 -6.40 -8.30
C TYR A 288 -1.77 -7.54 -7.31
N ALA A 289 -2.77 -7.41 -6.43
CA ALA A 289 -3.12 -8.46 -5.47
C ALA A 289 -3.61 -9.75 -6.17
N LYS A 290 -4.31 -9.63 -7.31
CA LYS A 290 -4.81 -10.75 -8.11
C LYS A 290 -3.80 -11.30 -9.12
N SER A 291 -2.57 -10.79 -9.14
CA SER A 291 -1.58 -11.16 -10.16
C SER A 291 -0.96 -12.55 -9.95
N SER A 292 -1.18 -13.19 -8.80
CA SER A 292 -0.74 -14.56 -8.54
C SER A 292 -1.77 -15.60 -8.98
N GLU A 293 -1.29 -16.81 -9.26
CA GLU A 293 -2.12 -17.98 -9.59
C GLU A 293 -3.22 -18.25 -8.54
N GLU A 294 -4.29 -18.89 -8.99
CA GLU A 294 -5.41 -19.31 -8.14
C GLU A 294 -4.92 -20.15 -6.96
N GLY A 295 -5.44 -19.87 -5.76
CA GLY A 295 -5.01 -20.55 -4.53
C GLY A 295 -3.74 -19.98 -3.89
N LYS A 296 -3.16 -18.90 -4.39
CA LYS A 296 -2.10 -18.15 -3.68
C LYS A 296 -2.68 -17.05 -2.78
N PRO A 297 -2.03 -16.72 -1.65
CA PRO A 297 -2.45 -15.64 -0.78
C PRO A 297 -2.33 -14.29 -1.48
N ALA A 298 -3.28 -13.39 -1.20
CA ALA A 298 -3.34 -12.04 -1.73
C ALA A 298 -3.78 -11.07 -0.62
N PHE A 299 -3.14 -9.90 -0.58
CA PHE A 299 -3.41 -8.85 0.38
C PHE A 299 -3.64 -7.51 -0.32
N LEU A 300 -4.62 -6.76 0.17
CA LEU A 300 -4.85 -5.38 -0.21
C LEU A 300 -4.61 -4.52 1.02
N PHE A 301 -3.59 -3.68 0.98
CA PHE A 301 -3.32 -2.71 2.03
C PHE A 301 -4.08 -1.43 1.73
N GLU A 302 -4.84 -0.97 2.71
CA GLU A 302 -5.41 0.36 2.76
C GLU A 302 -4.54 1.21 3.69
N ILE A 303 -3.79 2.15 3.12
CA ILE A 303 -2.78 2.91 3.84
C ILE A 303 -3.25 4.35 4.00
N GLN A 304 -3.40 4.79 5.24
CA GLN A 304 -3.66 6.19 5.56
C GLN A 304 -2.33 6.93 5.71
N MET A 305 -2.09 7.95 4.87
CA MET A 305 -0.95 8.85 5.07
C MET A 305 -1.08 9.62 6.38
N GLY A 306 0.04 9.76 7.09
CA GLY A 306 0.13 10.52 8.32
C GLY A 306 0.30 12.03 8.11
N MET A 307 0.33 12.77 9.21
CA MET A 307 0.53 14.23 9.24
C MET A 307 1.91 14.64 8.70
N VAL A 308 2.96 13.92 9.10
CA VAL A 308 4.34 14.14 8.66
C VAL A 308 4.70 13.20 7.50
N ASP A 309 3.98 12.09 7.43
CA ASP A 309 4.41 10.84 6.82
C ASP A 309 3.56 10.54 5.59
N ARG A 310 3.94 11.21 4.51
CA ARG A 310 3.25 11.18 3.23
C ARG A 310 4.14 10.50 2.19
N GLY A 311 3.52 9.78 1.27
CA GLY A 311 4.18 9.38 0.03
C GLY A 311 4.42 10.60 -0.87
N ALA A 312 5.16 10.40 -1.95
CA ALA A 312 5.38 11.41 -2.97
C ALA A 312 4.67 11.01 -4.27
N ASP A 313 3.90 11.92 -4.85
CA ASP A 313 3.43 11.79 -6.24
C ASP A 313 4.61 11.96 -7.20
N LEU A 314 4.98 10.88 -7.88
CA LEU A 314 6.09 10.87 -8.85
C LEU A 314 5.63 11.11 -10.29
N SER A 315 4.32 11.23 -10.56
CA SER A 315 3.76 11.42 -11.90
C SER A 315 4.46 12.50 -12.73
N PRO A 316 4.84 13.68 -12.18
CA PRO A 316 5.50 14.73 -12.96
C PRO A 316 6.83 14.29 -13.60
N PHE A 317 7.52 13.34 -12.96
CA PHE A 317 8.84 12.84 -13.34
C PHE A 317 8.82 11.36 -13.72
N SER A 318 7.66 10.71 -13.75
CA SER A 318 7.58 9.28 -14.02
C SER A 318 7.83 8.95 -15.49
N GLN A 319 8.45 7.80 -15.77
CA GLN A 319 8.40 7.19 -17.12
C GLN A 319 6.98 6.73 -17.49
N TYR A 320 6.11 6.54 -16.49
CA TYR A 320 4.70 6.15 -16.62
C TYR A 320 3.77 7.08 -15.82
N PRO A 321 3.59 8.36 -16.24
CA PRO A 321 2.78 9.34 -15.48
C PRO A 321 1.33 8.92 -15.21
N TYR A 322 0.78 8.03 -16.04
CA TYR A 322 -0.60 7.56 -15.94
C TYR A 322 -0.85 6.65 -14.74
N GLU A 323 0.19 6.01 -14.20
CA GLU A 323 0.07 5.15 -13.02
C GLU A 323 -0.27 5.91 -11.75
N LYS A 324 -0.05 7.24 -11.76
CA LYS A 324 -0.26 8.13 -10.60
C LYS A 324 0.37 7.54 -9.33
N GLU A 325 1.60 7.07 -9.51
CA GLU A 325 2.33 6.35 -8.48
C GLU A 325 2.62 7.28 -7.30
N ILE A 326 2.22 6.82 -6.11
CA ILE A 326 2.59 7.42 -4.83
C ILE A 326 3.66 6.54 -4.21
N VAL A 327 4.84 7.11 -3.94
CA VAL A 327 5.98 6.33 -3.43
C VAL A 327 6.36 6.80 -2.04
N PHE A 328 6.47 5.87 -1.10
CA PHE A 328 7.06 6.14 0.21
C PHE A 328 8.55 5.81 0.21
N ALA A 329 9.29 6.54 1.03
CA ALA A 329 10.73 6.35 1.22
C ALA A 329 11.06 4.92 1.74
N PRO A 330 12.30 4.45 1.57
CA PRO A 330 12.76 3.22 2.20
C PRO A 330 12.65 3.31 3.70
N LEU A 331 12.61 2.16 4.38
CA LEU A 331 12.40 2.09 5.83
C LEU A 331 11.08 2.75 6.24
N THR A 332 10.02 2.51 5.47
CA THR A 332 8.67 2.90 5.88
C THR A 332 8.15 1.86 6.86
N GLY A 333 8.03 2.25 8.13
CA GLY A 333 7.30 1.51 9.13
C GLY A 333 5.80 1.52 8.80
N MET A 334 5.19 0.36 8.86
CA MET A 334 3.75 0.20 8.71
C MET A 334 3.20 -0.39 10.00
N GLU A 335 2.20 0.29 10.57
CA GLU A 335 1.43 -0.20 11.71
C GLU A 335 0.06 -0.64 11.21
N VAL A 336 -0.39 -1.83 11.59
CA VAL A 336 -1.75 -2.30 11.32
C VAL A 336 -2.70 -1.60 12.27
N VAL A 337 -3.62 -0.80 11.72
CA VAL A 337 -4.60 0.01 12.47
C VAL A 337 -6.01 -0.51 12.20
N GLY A 338 -6.44 -1.45 13.02
CA GLY A 338 -7.76 -2.08 12.91
C GLY A 338 -7.69 -3.57 12.62
N THR A 339 -8.85 -4.19 12.46
CA THR A 339 -8.92 -5.64 12.28
C THR A 339 -8.85 -6.00 10.79
N PRO A 340 -7.91 -6.86 10.37
CA PRO A 340 -7.88 -7.41 9.03
C PRO A 340 -9.20 -8.11 8.69
N ARG A 341 -9.68 -7.95 7.46
CA ARG A 341 -10.96 -8.54 7.01
C ARG A 341 -10.86 -9.06 5.59
N THR A 342 -11.66 -10.07 5.24
CA THR A 342 -11.82 -10.48 3.85
C THR A 342 -12.71 -9.49 3.09
N LYS A 343 -12.48 -9.32 1.79
CA LYS A 343 -13.18 -8.34 0.94
C LYS A 343 -14.47 -8.91 0.28
N ASP A 344 -15.20 -9.77 0.99
CA ASP A 344 -16.40 -10.49 0.52
C ASP A 344 -16.18 -11.74 -0.36
N GLU A 345 -17.12 -12.70 -0.25
CA GLU A 345 -17.06 -14.16 -0.50
C GLU A 345 -16.71 -14.67 -1.92
N CYS A 346 -16.19 -13.84 -2.83
CA CYS A 346 -15.79 -14.30 -4.17
C CYS A 346 -14.43 -13.76 -4.64
N THR A 347 -13.67 -13.07 -3.78
CA THR A 347 -12.38 -12.49 -4.19
C THR A 347 -11.27 -12.90 -3.22
N PRO A 348 -10.23 -13.62 -3.67
CA PRO A 348 -9.02 -13.81 -2.88
C PRO A 348 -8.38 -12.45 -2.58
N GLY A 349 -8.38 -12.05 -1.31
CA GLY A 349 -7.82 -10.76 -0.90
C GLY A 349 -8.21 -10.37 0.53
N SER A 350 -7.23 -10.34 1.43
CA SER A 350 -7.39 -9.81 2.78
C SER A 350 -7.12 -8.30 2.78
N LEU A 351 -8.07 -7.50 3.27
CA LEU A 351 -7.89 -6.07 3.51
C LEU A 351 -7.17 -5.86 4.84
N VAL A 352 -6.00 -5.23 4.80
CA VAL A 352 -5.25 -4.78 5.97
C VAL A 352 -5.25 -3.27 5.99
N SER A 353 -5.79 -2.65 7.04
CA SER A 353 -5.69 -1.20 7.23
C SER A 353 -4.38 -0.87 7.95
N ALA A 354 -3.60 0.04 7.39
CA ALA A 354 -2.29 0.38 7.91
C ALA A 354 -2.04 1.90 7.93
N GLN A 355 -1.17 2.33 8.84
CA GLN A 355 -0.63 3.67 8.90
C GLN A 355 0.88 3.63 8.61
N ALA A 356 1.35 4.51 7.73
CA ALA A 356 2.75 4.57 7.33
C ALA A 356 3.53 5.65 8.10
N SER A 357 4.78 5.33 8.45
CA SER A 357 5.77 6.24 9.07
C SER A 357 7.15 6.01 8.43
N PRO A 358 7.74 6.93 7.65
CA PRO A 358 9.10 6.85 7.15
C PRO A 358 10.14 7.05 8.27
N ALA A 359 11.33 6.48 8.09
CA ALA A 359 12.42 6.68 9.02
C ALA A 359 12.81 8.16 9.14
N PRO A 360 13.03 8.68 10.37
CA PRO A 360 13.54 10.03 10.54
C PRO A 360 14.92 10.15 9.90
N CYS A 361 15.15 11.20 9.10
CA CYS A 361 16.49 11.55 8.64
C CYS A 361 17.35 11.94 9.85
N GLN A 362 18.06 10.98 10.44
CA GLN A 362 19.07 11.27 11.43
C GLN A 362 20.29 11.88 10.75
N ARG A 363 20.66 13.08 11.17
CA ARG A 363 21.95 13.68 10.80
C ARG A 363 23.04 12.85 11.50
N PRO A 364 24.17 12.52 10.86
CA PRO A 364 25.24 11.76 11.52
C PRO A 364 25.67 12.47 12.81
N THR A 365 25.63 11.77 13.93
CA THR A 365 26.05 12.28 15.25
C THR A 365 27.56 12.13 15.49
N THR A 366 28.34 11.75 14.47
CA THR A 366 29.79 11.67 14.57
C THR A 366 30.44 13.03 14.25
N PRO A 367 31.29 13.57 15.15
CA PRO A 367 32.09 14.74 14.80
C PRO A 367 33.12 14.33 13.73
N VAL A 368 33.00 14.94 12.55
CA VAL A 368 34.04 14.92 11.53
C VAL A 368 35.24 15.70 12.10
N PRO A 369 36.49 15.20 12.05
CA PRO A 369 37.64 15.95 12.51
C PRO A 369 37.76 17.26 11.73
N SER A 370 37.86 18.37 12.46
CA SER A 370 37.96 19.71 11.93
C SER A 370 39.25 19.91 11.11
N LEU A 371 39.11 20.12 9.81
CA LEU A 371 40.07 20.93 9.05
C LEU A 371 39.58 22.37 9.11
N ALA A 372 40.25 23.15 9.96
CA ALA A 372 39.99 24.56 10.13
C ALA A 372 40.33 25.35 8.86
N ALA A 373 39.36 26.09 8.34
CA ALA A 373 39.59 27.36 7.64
C ALA A 373 38.31 28.21 7.69
N SER A 374 38.31 29.11 8.66
CA SER A 374 37.56 30.36 8.83
C SER A 374 36.66 30.82 7.68
N ILE A 375 35.38 31.08 7.98
CA ILE A 375 34.68 32.36 7.67
C ILE A 375 33.48 32.49 8.64
N SER A 376 33.33 33.72 9.13
CA SER A 376 32.52 34.30 10.20
C SER A 376 31.05 33.84 10.38
N TYR A 377 30.69 33.65 11.66
CA TYR A 377 29.33 33.62 12.21
C TYR A 377 28.63 34.99 12.10
N GLN A 378 27.32 35.01 11.82
CA GLN A 378 26.26 35.44 12.75
C GLN A 378 24.94 35.74 11.99
N THR A 379 23.91 34.94 12.25
CA THR A 379 22.68 35.43 12.91
C THR A 379 21.83 34.24 13.35
N PHE A 380 21.59 34.20 14.65
CA PHE A 380 20.76 33.26 15.39
C PHE A 380 19.28 33.59 15.22
N LEU A 381 18.44 32.58 14.99
CA LEU A 381 17.10 32.46 15.60
C LEU A 381 16.82 30.97 15.91
N PRO A 382 16.04 30.68 16.97
CA PRO A 382 16.26 29.50 17.80
C PRO A 382 15.61 28.23 17.26
N ALA A 383 16.27 27.10 17.55
CA ALA A 383 15.73 25.76 17.40
C ALA A 383 14.47 25.59 18.29
N ALA A 384 13.33 25.33 17.66
CA ALA A 384 12.18 24.74 18.35
C ALA A 384 12.43 23.23 18.51
N PRO A 385 12.26 22.65 19.70
CA PRO A 385 12.36 21.21 19.90
C PRO A 385 11.12 20.57 19.27
N MET A 386 11.30 19.77 18.21
CA MET A 386 10.22 18.94 17.69
C MET A 386 10.01 17.78 18.67
N ARG A 387 8.94 17.89 19.47
CA ARG A 387 8.47 16.85 20.38
C ARG A 387 8.13 15.59 19.58
N SER A 388 8.60 14.45 20.08
CA SER A 388 8.03 13.13 19.83
C SER A 388 6.51 13.20 20.02
N GLY A 389 5.75 12.92 18.97
CA GLY A 389 4.30 12.84 18.98
C GLY A 389 3.89 11.51 18.37
N MET A 390 3.67 10.52 19.22
CA MET A 390 2.96 9.28 18.88
C MET A 390 1.51 9.65 18.57
N LEU A 391 1.01 9.34 17.36
CA LEU A 391 -0.37 9.62 16.98
C LEU A 391 -1.20 8.34 17.14
N ARG A 392 -2.04 8.30 18.18
CA ARG A 392 -3.29 7.53 18.19
C ARG A 392 -4.42 8.53 18.32
N LEU A 393 -5.46 8.47 17.49
CA LEU A 393 -6.78 8.91 17.98
C LEU A 393 -7.95 8.25 17.27
N HIS A 394 -8.94 7.95 18.10
CA HIS A 394 -10.19 7.23 17.89
C HIS A 394 -11.12 7.90 16.85
N VAL A 395 -11.77 7.09 16.02
CA VAL A 395 -13.02 7.50 15.36
C VAL A 395 -14.19 7.03 16.22
N ALA A 396 -14.83 7.98 16.90
CA ALA A 396 -16.13 7.79 17.53
C ALA A 396 -17.23 7.80 16.47
N PHE A 397 -18.23 6.93 16.63
CA PHE A 397 -19.45 6.93 15.84
C PHE A 397 -20.26 8.21 16.12
N LEU A 398 -20.61 8.94 15.06
CA LEU A 398 -21.68 9.94 15.07
C LEU A 398 -22.75 9.50 14.06
N TYR A 399 -23.93 9.15 14.56
CA TYR A 399 -25.14 9.05 13.74
C TYR A 399 -25.81 10.42 13.63
N ARG A 400 -26.09 10.86 12.40
CA ARG A 400 -27.19 11.80 12.14
C ARG A 400 -27.95 11.36 10.89
N VAL A 401 -29.24 11.09 11.07
CA VAL A 401 -30.19 10.57 10.07
C VAL A 401 -30.86 11.72 9.30
N GLN A 402 -31.02 11.58 7.99
CA GLN A 402 -32.19 11.94 7.14
C GLN A 402 -31.80 11.83 5.66
N SER A 403 -32.61 11.38 4.69
CA SER A 403 -33.99 10.90 4.60
C SER A 403 -34.16 10.18 3.26
N CYS A 404 -35.07 9.21 3.12
CA CYS A 404 -35.82 9.07 1.87
C CYS A 404 -37.20 8.45 2.11
N LYS A 405 -38.21 9.01 1.42
CA LYS A 405 -39.64 8.83 1.60
C LYS A 405 -40.14 7.48 1.10
N THR A 406 -41.08 6.86 1.84
CA THR A 406 -42.39 6.42 1.31
C THR A 406 -43.35 6.12 2.48
N SER A 407 -44.64 6.33 2.20
CA SER A 407 -45.80 6.44 3.09
C SER A 407 -46.21 5.17 3.84
N CYS A 408 -46.60 5.30 5.11
CA CYS A 408 -47.90 4.83 5.65
C CYS A 408 -48.04 5.21 7.14
N SER A 409 -49.29 5.28 7.59
CA SER A 409 -49.85 6.00 8.73
C SER A 409 -49.48 5.52 10.16
N LEU A 410 -49.43 6.52 11.06
CA LEU A 410 -49.48 6.57 12.55
C LEU A 410 -50.12 5.37 13.32
N PRO A 411 -49.82 5.13 14.62
CA PRO A 411 -49.76 6.15 15.69
C PRO A 411 -48.61 6.09 16.72
N THR A 412 -48.35 7.26 17.33
CA THR A 412 -47.51 7.58 18.51
C THR A 412 -47.92 6.81 19.78
N PRO A 413 -47.03 6.55 20.76
CA PRO A 413 -46.67 7.58 21.76
C PRO A 413 -45.26 7.53 22.44
N ASN A 414 -44.90 8.72 22.94
CA ASN A 414 -44.20 9.06 24.20
C ASN A 414 -42.69 8.83 24.42
N LEU A 415 -42.00 9.99 24.41
CA LEU A 415 -40.89 10.47 25.24
C LEU A 415 -40.45 9.60 26.45
N LYS A 416 -39.11 9.51 26.62
CA LYS A 416 -38.37 10.05 27.78
C LYS A 416 -36.87 10.18 27.47
N MET A 417 -36.37 11.42 27.54
CA MET A 417 -34.94 11.76 27.62
C MET A 417 -34.41 11.41 29.01
N ALA A 418 -33.24 10.77 29.07
CA ALA A 418 -32.39 10.77 30.26
C ALA A 418 -31.06 11.46 29.89
N SER A 419 -30.84 12.61 30.52
CA SER A 419 -29.60 13.37 30.53
C SER A 419 -28.55 12.64 31.36
N PHE A 420 -27.30 12.56 30.89
CA PHE A 420 -26.16 12.23 31.76
C PHE A 420 -25.07 13.30 31.63
N CYS A 421 -24.76 13.90 32.77
CA CYS A 421 -23.77 14.94 33.00
C CYS A 421 -22.35 14.46 32.70
N PHE A 422 -21.59 15.34 32.04
CA PHE A 422 -20.14 15.36 32.07
C PHE A 422 -19.65 15.79 33.46
N SER A 423 -18.68 15.07 34.02
CA SER A 423 -17.75 15.62 35.00
C SER A 423 -16.32 15.28 34.57
N ALA A 424 -15.60 16.31 34.17
CA ALA A 424 -14.18 16.31 33.89
C ALA A 424 -13.39 16.23 35.19
N TRP A 425 -12.37 15.37 35.24
CA TRP A 425 -11.27 15.48 36.20
C TRP A 425 -9.94 15.36 35.45
N TRP A 426 -9.15 16.40 35.59
CA TRP A 426 -7.73 16.47 35.22
C TRP A 426 -6.90 15.56 36.13
N PHE A 427 -5.96 14.81 35.55
CA PHE A 427 -4.53 14.82 35.87
C PHE A 427 -3.75 14.14 34.74
#